data_AF-A0A8J5X3K6-F1
#
_entry.id   AF-A0A8J5X3K6-F1
#
_cell.length_a   1.000
_cell.length_b   1.000
_cell.length_c   1.000
_cell.angle_alpha   90.00
_cell.angle_beta   90.00
_cell.angle_gamma   90.00
#
_symmetry.space_group_name_H-M   'P 1'
#
loop_
_entity.id
_entity.type
_entity.pdbx_description
1 polymer ?
#
loop_
_entity_poly.entity_id
_entity_poly.type
_entity_poly.pdbx_seq_one_letter_code
_entity_poly.pdbx_strand_id
1 'polypeptide(L)'
;MLALVAAHALLPALGALAAPAQRTCAPSAVSRAYSPATLRRAAATMSTTGVARSGAVLVFDQTDDYFSSRDVFQQLYTHGNYARIACVSASAVRAKKMMLGREARYSGLIDALEIIEAADVTAPAVAEAAGYGIWVILNAEQSKLGAQLAAAKAAGVTRLLVTFSADGVSDAAALEATLAASGLRYTAMRTGELSKQIEGSALRIAALDAPTPAGISRTDAFRVAVEALTIDGAVGKLFALLPADKTQTSAVFREMRFAGVDRRQEVVALLSGTVDSRAIELEAEEAKKREAAEAKAKAMPSDKSLPASSQEEIEAAFARTRARAKFLAEEEAARQAAIEEKRAERMKTQSMIDARIAEVAKAKAGGGGGAREMTDDEDPRGPQKPKAQERGDGDGEGKGDGDDKKPGGGDDGGSSGGPDKKDGGNNDGGGGAGGVATV
;
A
#
# COMPACT_ATOMS: atom_id res chain seq x y z
N MET A 1 -68.12 8.37 -33.84
CA MET A 1 -67.54 7.25 -34.61
C MET A 1 -66.14 7.67 -35.06
N LEU A 2 -65.12 7.27 -34.29
CA LEU A 2 -63.70 7.52 -34.58
C LEU A 2 -63.10 6.25 -35.19
N ALA A 3 -62.39 6.39 -36.31
CA ALA A 3 -61.42 5.43 -36.85
C ALA A 3 -60.24 6.29 -37.36
N LEU A 4 -59.04 6.28 -36.77
CA LEU A 4 -58.04 5.22 -36.58
C LEU A 4 -57.36 4.79 -37.89
N VAL A 5 -56.23 5.41 -38.20
CA VAL A 5 -55.17 4.82 -39.02
C VAL A 5 -53.82 5.19 -38.40
N ALA A 6 -53.17 4.17 -37.84
CA ALA A 6 -51.82 4.22 -37.30
C ALA A 6 -50.84 3.74 -38.37
N ALA A 7 -49.81 4.55 -38.63
CA ALA A 7 -48.55 4.10 -39.22
C ALA A 7 -47.59 3.80 -38.06
N HIS A 8 -46.76 2.75 -38.14
CA HIS A 8 -45.37 2.77 -37.67
C HIS A 8 -44.56 1.56 -38.18
N ALA A 9 -43.28 1.84 -38.38
CA ALA A 9 -42.29 1.11 -39.18
C ALA A 9 -41.81 -0.24 -38.62
N LEU A 10 -41.40 -1.09 -39.56
CA LEU A 10 -40.56 -2.28 -39.39
C LEU A 10 -39.08 -1.90 -39.28
N LEU A 11 -38.35 -2.53 -38.35
CA LEU A 11 -36.89 -2.62 -38.34
C LEU A 11 -36.47 -3.96 -37.70
N PRO A 12 -35.55 -4.75 -38.30
CA PRO A 12 -35.01 -5.96 -37.69
C PRO A 12 -33.68 -5.68 -36.99
N ALA A 13 -33.50 -6.18 -35.77
CA ALA A 13 -32.21 -6.18 -35.07
C ALA A 13 -31.65 -7.61 -35.01
N LEU A 14 -30.45 -7.74 -35.58
CA LEU A 14 -29.59 -8.93 -35.62
C LEU A 14 -29.18 -9.38 -34.21
N GLY A 15 -29.25 -10.69 -33.97
CA GLY A 15 -28.74 -11.34 -32.77
C GLY A 15 -27.25 -11.67 -32.88
N ALA A 16 -26.47 -11.23 -31.91
CA ALA A 16 -25.10 -11.69 -31.67
C ALA A 16 -25.10 -12.65 -30.47
N LEU A 17 -24.59 -13.87 -30.70
CA LEU A 17 -24.37 -14.90 -29.69
C LEU A 17 -23.29 -14.48 -28.69
N ALA A 18 -23.58 -14.58 -27.40
CA ALA A 18 -22.61 -14.47 -26.31
C ALA A 18 -22.15 -15.87 -25.85
N ALA A 19 -20.84 -16.08 -25.87
CA ALA A 19 -20.15 -17.25 -25.32
C ALA A 19 -20.28 -17.30 -23.77
N PRO A 20 -20.16 -18.49 -23.13
CA PRO A 20 -20.18 -18.58 -21.67
C PRO A 20 -18.96 -17.87 -21.08
N ALA A 21 -19.23 -16.77 -20.39
CA ALA A 21 -18.23 -16.06 -19.62
C ALA A 21 -17.73 -16.97 -18.49
N GLN A 22 -16.45 -17.32 -18.53
CA GLN A 22 -15.71 -17.62 -17.32
C GLN A 22 -15.99 -16.47 -16.34
N ARG A 23 -16.36 -16.77 -15.10
CA ARG A 23 -16.45 -15.78 -14.01
C ARG A 23 -15.04 -15.29 -13.68
N THR A 24 -14.42 -14.56 -14.60
CA THR A 24 -13.46 -13.53 -14.24
C THR A 24 -14.30 -12.48 -13.54
N CYS A 25 -14.13 -12.31 -12.23
CA CYS A 25 -14.65 -11.12 -11.55
C CYS A 25 -14.17 -9.93 -12.39
N ALA A 26 -15.11 -9.29 -13.09
CA ALA A 26 -14.78 -8.09 -13.83
C ALA A 26 -14.13 -7.15 -12.81
N PRO A 27 -12.93 -6.62 -13.09
CA PRO A 27 -12.34 -5.62 -12.21
C PRO A 27 -13.40 -4.54 -11.99
N SER A 28 -13.69 -4.25 -10.71
CA SER A 28 -14.51 -3.12 -10.32
C SER A 28 -14.08 -1.89 -11.14
N ALA A 29 -15.00 -0.96 -11.45
CA ALA A 29 -14.65 0.28 -12.16
C ALA A 29 -13.46 1.01 -11.51
N VAL A 30 -13.26 0.82 -10.21
CA VAL A 30 -12.11 1.29 -9.42
C VAL A 30 -10.78 0.64 -9.83
N SER A 31 -10.78 -0.65 -10.19
CA SER A 31 -9.58 -1.37 -10.66
C SER A 31 -9.13 -0.95 -12.06
N ARG A 32 -10.01 -0.39 -12.91
CA ARG A 32 -9.61 0.16 -14.22
C ARG A 32 -8.82 1.47 -14.11
N ALA A 33 -8.91 2.19 -13.00
CA ALA A 33 -8.20 3.45 -12.78
C ALA A 33 -6.70 3.25 -12.49
N TYR A 34 -6.28 2.02 -12.18
CA TYR A 34 -4.93 1.70 -11.73
C TYR A 34 -4.20 0.79 -12.70
N SER A 35 -3.47 1.39 -13.65
CA SER A 35 -2.45 0.65 -14.39
C SER A 35 -1.16 0.57 -13.54
N PRO A 36 -0.71 -0.62 -13.13
CA PRO A 36 0.54 -0.79 -12.38
C PRO A 36 1.74 -0.19 -13.14
N ALA A 37 1.69 -0.17 -14.47
CA ALA A 37 2.74 0.40 -15.31
C ALA A 37 2.90 1.92 -15.12
N THR A 38 1.79 2.64 -14.94
CA THR A 38 1.81 4.10 -14.72
C THR A 38 2.38 4.44 -13.34
N LEU A 39 1.95 3.70 -12.31
CA LEU A 39 2.48 3.87 -10.96
C LEU A 39 3.96 3.51 -10.85
N ARG A 40 4.37 2.42 -11.50
CA ARG A 40 5.79 2.03 -11.56
C ARG A 40 6.65 3.13 -12.15
N ARG A 41 6.19 3.78 -13.23
CA ARG A 41 6.93 4.89 -13.85
C ARG A 41 7.04 6.09 -12.92
N ALA A 42 5.97 6.42 -12.19
CA ALA A 42 5.96 7.53 -11.24
C ALA A 42 6.79 7.24 -9.97
N ALA A 43 6.93 5.97 -9.57
CA ALA A 43 7.73 5.55 -8.41
C ALA A 43 9.21 5.30 -8.72
N ALA A 44 9.57 5.07 -10.00
CA ALA A 44 10.92 4.70 -10.43
C ALA A 44 11.97 5.82 -10.27
N THR A 45 11.57 7.08 -10.04
CA THR A 45 12.48 8.23 -10.07
C THR A 45 13.57 8.22 -9.00
N MET A 46 13.49 7.43 -7.93
CA MET A 46 14.60 7.32 -6.94
C MET A 46 14.84 5.92 -6.36
N SER A 47 14.23 4.87 -6.90
CA SER A 47 14.41 3.51 -6.38
C SER A 47 15.62 2.81 -7.02
N THR A 48 16.82 3.35 -6.80
CA THR A 48 18.05 2.66 -7.19
C THR A 48 18.90 2.44 -5.95
N THR A 49 18.59 1.37 -5.22
CA THR A 49 19.51 0.77 -4.25
C THR A 49 20.77 0.33 -5.00
N GLY A 50 21.81 1.18 -4.99
CA GLY A 50 23.08 0.93 -5.67
C GLY A 50 23.72 2.15 -6.33
N VAL A 51 22.99 3.28 -6.47
CA VAL A 51 23.58 4.56 -6.89
C VAL A 51 24.13 5.29 -5.67
N ALA A 52 25.28 5.95 -5.82
CA ALA A 52 25.89 6.76 -4.76
C ALA A 52 24.82 7.69 -4.14
N ARG A 53 24.71 7.68 -2.82
CA ARG A 53 23.79 8.55 -2.07
C ARG A 53 24.08 10.00 -2.42
N SER A 54 23.04 10.81 -2.53
CA SER A 54 23.19 12.21 -2.93
C SER A 54 22.26 13.12 -2.13
N GLY A 55 22.68 14.37 -1.98
CA GLY A 55 21.90 15.38 -1.27
C GLY A 55 22.07 15.32 0.24
N ALA A 56 21.61 16.40 0.89
CA ALA A 56 21.66 16.59 2.31
C ALA A 56 20.30 17.10 2.81
N VAL A 57 19.80 16.51 3.89
CA VAL A 57 18.54 16.87 4.52
C VAL A 57 18.77 17.27 5.97
N LEU A 58 18.11 18.34 6.40
CA LEU A 58 18.09 18.78 7.78
C LEU A 58 16.75 18.44 8.40
N VAL A 59 16.78 17.84 9.59
CA VAL A 59 15.60 17.46 10.37
C VAL A 59 15.61 18.23 11.68
N PHE A 60 14.49 18.88 11.98
CA PHE A 60 14.27 19.58 13.24
C PHE A 60 12.95 19.11 13.84
N ASP A 61 13.00 18.52 15.03
CA ASP A 61 11.82 18.21 15.83
C ASP A 61 11.61 19.31 16.87
N GLN A 62 10.51 20.05 16.72
CA GLN A 62 10.23 21.18 17.58
C GLN A 62 9.99 20.80 19.05
N THR A 63 9.72 19.52 19.33
CA THR A 63 9.59 19.01 20.70
C THR A 63 10.94 18.65 21.34
N ASP A 64 12.03 18.62 20.56
CA ASP A 64 13.35 18.09 20.95
C ASP A 64 13.29 16.64 21.49
N ASP A 65 12.23 15.88 21.21
CA ASP A 65 12.10 14.45 21.53
C ASP A 65 12.39 13.55 20.34
N TYR A 66 13.68 13.41 20.04
CA TYR A 66 14.17 12.53 18.99
C TYR A 66 13.92 11.03 19.23
N PHE A 67 13.50 10.63 20.43
CA PHE A 67 13.14 9.24 20.68
C PHE A 67 11.84 8.87 19.95
N SER A 68 10.89 9.80 19.89
CA SER A 68 9.60 9.59 19.22
C SER A 68 9.69 9.74 17.70
N SER A 69 10.63 10.56 17.21
CA SER A 69 10.83 10.82 15.78
C SER A 69 12.00 10.05 15.14
N ARG A 70 12.70 9.19 15.88
CA ARG A 70 13.86 8.41 15.38
C ARG A 70 13.58 7.70 14.04
N ASP A 71 12.38 7.15 13.90
CA ASP A 71 11.97 6.39 12.73
C ASP A 71 12.01 7.24 11.46
N VAL A 72 11.80 8.57 11.53
CA VAL A 72 11.91 9.45 10.36
C VAL A 72 13.31 9.40 9.75
N PHE A 73 14.36 9.33 10.58
CA PHE A 73 15.75 9.33 10.10
C PHE A 73 16.05 8.03 9.39
N GLN A 74 15.54 6.91 9.91
CA GLN A 74 15.64 5.62 9.25
C GLN A 74 14.87 5.61 7.92
N GLN A 75 13.66 6.20 7.88
CA GLN A 75 12.90 6.32 6.64
C GLN A 75 13.62 7.23 5.63
N LEU A 76 14.17 8.38 6.04
CA LEU A 76 14.96 9.29 5.19
C LEU A 76 16.18 8.59 4.59
N TYR A 77 16.88 7.81 5.41
CA TYR A 77 18.05 7.06 4.98
C TYR A 77 17.70 5.92 4.00
N THR A 78 16.60 5.21 4.26
CA THR A 78 16.20 4.03 3.48
C THR A 78 15.49 4.42 2.18
N HIS A 79 14.59 5.40 2.23
CA HIS A 79 13.70 5.77 1.14
C HIS A 79 14.06 7.11 0.47
N GLY A 80 14.69 8.02 1.21
CA GLY A 80 15.13 9.32 0.68
C GLY A 80 16.49 9.28 -0.01
N ASN A 81 17.31 8.25 0.24
CA ASN A 81 18.64 8.07 -0.36
C ASN A 81 19.63 9.24 -0.14
N TYR A 82 19.50 9.92 1.00
CA TYR A 82 20.34 11.07 1.36
C TYR A 82 21.72 10.65 1.86
N ALA A 83 22.76 11.41 1.47
CA ALA A 83 24.14 11.15 1.91
C ALA A 83 24.42 11.73 3.29
N ARG A 84 23.81 12.88 3.62
CA ARG A 84 23.93 13.57 4.91
C ARG A 84 22.56 13.87 5.48
N ILE A 85 22.36 13.54 6.75
CA ILE A 85 21.13 13.79 7.50
C ILE A 85 21.52 14.53 8.77
N ALA A 86 21.24 15.83 8.84
CA ALA A 86 21.45 16.61 10.04
C ALA A 86 20.23 16.56 10.96
N CYS A 87 20.50 16.44 12.25
CA CYS A 87 19.54 16.58 13.33
C CYS A 87 19.87 17.87 14.10
N VAL A 88 18.91 18.79 14.22
CA VAL A 88 19.07 20.04 14.98
C VAL A 88 18.49 19.85 16.38
N SER A 89 19.31 19.92 17.43
CA SER A 89 18.84 19.75 18.81
C SER A 89 19.47 20.76 19.74
N ALA A 90 18.72 21.13 20.79
CA ALA A 90 19.24 22.00 21.84
C ALA A 90 20.36 21.34 22.67
N SER A 91 20.49 20.01 22.61
CA SER A 91 21.56 19.26 23.29
C SER A 91 22.09 18.13 22.43
N ALA A 92 23.32 18.27 21.93
CA ALA A 92 23.93 17.24 21.09
C ALA A 92 24.09 15.90 21.83
N VAL A 93 24.39 15.94 23.13
CA VAL A 93 24.53 14.74 23.97
C VAL A 93 23.21 13.97 24.07
N ARG A 94 22.10 14.68 24.28
CA ARG A 94 20.77 14.08 24.39
C ARG A 94 20.33 13.49 23.05
N ALA A 95 20.43 14.27 21.98
CA ALA A 95 20.11 13.81 20.62
C ALA A 95 20.93 12.57 20.25
N LYS A 96 22.23 12.58 20.50
CA LYS A 96 23.11 11.43 20.26
C LYS A 96 22.67 10.19 21.04
N LYS A 97 22.29 10.34 22.31
CA LYS A 97 21.78 9.23 23.13
C LYS A 97 20.49 8.63 22.57
N MET A 98 19.58 9.47 22.07
CA MET A 98 18.30 9.03 21.50
C MET A 98 18.45 8.40 20.11
N MET A 99 19.38 8.91 19.31
CA MET A 99 19.59 8.51 17.91
C MET A 99 20.53 7.30 17.75
N LEU A 100 21.52 7.11 18.64
CA LEU A 100 22.51 6.01 18.53
C LEU A 100 22.01 4.63 19.01
N GLY A 101 20.83 4.23 18.52
CA GLY A 101 20.26 2.90 18.74
C GLY A 101 20.97 1.78 17.95
N ARG A 102 20.56 0.53 18.20
CA ARG A 102 21.03 -0.64 17.44
C ARG A 102 20.69 -0.54 15.94
N GLU A 103 19.49 -0.06 15.65
CA GLU A 103 18.99 0.12 14.29
C GLU A 103 19.88 1.04 13.47
N ALA A 104 20.25 2.21 14.02
CA ALA A 104 21.14 3.16 13.35
C ALA A 104 22.55 2.59 13.10
N ARG A 105 23.04 1.69 13.97
CA ARG A 105 24.33 1.00 13.81
C ARG A 105 24.27 -0.03 12.69
N TYR A 106 23.23 -0.85 12.66
CA TYR A 106 23.14 -1.95 11.70
C TYR A 106 22.70 -1.48 10.30
N SER A 107 21.99 -0.37 10.20
CA SER A 107 21.62 0.22 8.91
C SER A 107 22.74 1.04 8.27
N GLY A 108 23.75 1.46 9.04
CA GLY A 108 24.77 2.43 8.61
C GLY A 108 24.29 3.89 8.64
N LEU A 109 23.12 4.17 9.24
CA LEU A 109 22.59 5.52 9.41
C LEU A 109 23.57 6.42 10.20
N ILE A 110 24.35 5.86 11.13
CA ILE A 110 25.34 6.61 11.93
C ILE A 110 26.34 7.36 11.05
N ASP A 111 26.76 6.76 9.94
CA ASP A 111 27.78 7.36 9.07
C ASP A 111 27.22 8.55 8.26
N ALA A 112 25.90 8.61 8.10
CA ALA A 112 25.20 9.70 7.42
C ALA A 112 24.64 10.75 8.41
N LEU A 113 24.61 10.45 9.71
CA LEU A 113 23.96 11.29 10.71
C LEU A 113 24.91 12.36 11.25
N GLU A 114 24.48 13.62 11.16
CA GLU A 114 25.15 14.79 11.73
C GLU A 114 24.26 15.40 12.80
N ILE A 115 24.84 15.92 13.89
CA ILE A 115 24.08 16.59 14.96
C ILE A 115 24.57 18.03 15.04
N ILE A 116 23.65 18.96 14.82
CA ILE A 116 23.88 20.39 14.92
C ILE A 116 23.26 20.84 16.25
N GLU A 117 24.11 21.32 17.15
CA GLU A 117 23.66 21.84 18.44
C GLU A 117 23.15 23.27 18.30
N ALA A 118 21.84 23.45 18.38
CA ALA A 118 21.18 24.74 18.29
C ALA A 118 19.81 24.70 18.98
N ALA A 119 19.41 25.82 19.60
CA ALA A 119 18.14 25.90 20.31
C ALA A 119 16.92 25.80 19.38
N ASP A 120 17.05 26.27 18.13
CA ASP A 120 16.01 26.24 17.11
C ASP A 120 16.66 26.28 15.71
N VAL A 121 15.90 25.91 14.68
CA VAL A 121 16.30 25.96 13.28
C VAL A 121 16.57 27.39 12.77
N THR A 122 16.09 28.40 13.49
CA THR A 122 16.34 29.82 13.21
C THR A 122 17.71 30.31 13.72
N ALA A 123 18.43 29.47 14.49
CA ALA A 123 19.71 29.86 15.06
C ALA A 123 20.79 30.07 13.97
N PRO A 124 21.73 31.02 14.18
CA PRO A 124 22.83 31.26 13.24
C PRO A 124 23.65 30.01 12.91
N ALA A 125 23.86 29.12 13.90
CA ALA A 125 24.58 27.85 13.70
C ALA A 125 23.93 26.95 12.63
N VAL A 126 22.61 27.04 12.44
CA VAL A 126 21.90 26.29 11.39
C VAL A 126 22.02 26.98 10.04
N ALA A 127 22.05 28.31 10.01
CA ALA A 127 22.31 29.07 8.79
C ALA A 127 23.77 28.88 8.28
N GLU A 128 24.71 28.71 9.20
CA GLU A 128 26.12 28.39 8.91
C GLU A 128 26.30 26.94 8.41
N ALA A 129 25.37 26.05 8.74
CA ALA A 129 25.30 24.70 8.21
C ALA A 129 24.83 24.73 6.75
N ALA A 130 25.68 25.24 5.86
CA ALA A 130 25.42 25.34 4.45
C ALA A 130 25.29 23.94 3.79
N GLY A 131 24.47 23.86 2.73
CA GLY A 131 24.39 22.69 1.87
C GLY A 131 23.18 21.77 2.09
N TYR A 132 22.33 22.04 3.08
CA TYR A 132 21.06 21.33 3.27
C TYR A 132 19.96 21.92 2.39
N GLY A 133 19.81 21.41 1.17
CA GLY A 133 18.79 21.86 0.22
C GLY A 133 17.35 21.47 0.58
N ILE A 134 17.17 20.60 1.58
CA ILE A 134 15.87 20.09 2.02
C ILE A 134 15.76 20.18 3.55
N TRP A 135 14.67 20.77 4.04
CA TRP A 135 14.36 20.83 5.47
C TRP A 135 13.11 20.02 5.79
N VAL A 136 13.15 19.32 6.93
CA VAL A 136 12.05 18.55 7.50
C VAL A 136 11.80 19.08 8.91
N ILE A 137 10.65 19.71 9.11
CA ILE A 137 10.21 20.21 10.41
C ILE A 137 9.14 19.26 10.95
N LEU A 138 9.43 18.63 12.08
CA LEU A 138 8.51 17.74 12.77
C LEU A 138 7.81 18.44 13.92
N ASN A 139 6.55 18.09 14.13
CA ASN A 139 5.72 18.63 15.20
C ASN A 139 5.70 20.16 15.22
N ALA A 140 5.64 20.76 14.03
CA ALA A 140 5.70 22.19 13.85
C ALA A 140 4.54 22.89 14.58
N GLU A 141 4.82 24.08 15.07
CA GLU A 141 3.83 24.98 15.65
C GLU A 141 3.59 26.14 14.69
N GLN A 142 2.32 26.37 14.33
CA GLN A 142 1.94 27.41 13.36
C GLN A 142 2.47 28.81 13.72
N SER A 143 2.58 29.12 15.02
CA SER A 143 3.06 30.41 15.53
C SER A 143 4.54 30.70 15.21
N LYS A 144 5.38 29.66 15.14
CA LYS A 144 6.84 29.79 14.91
C LYS A 144 7.23 29.58 13.45
N LEU A 145 6.35 28.98 12.67
CA LEU A 145 6.62 28.61 11.28
C LEU A 145 7.06 29.79 10.40
N GLY A 146 6.50 30.99 10.61
CA GLY A 146 6.89 32.17 9.83
C GLY A 146 8.39 32.49 9.92
N ALA A 147 8.96 32.43 11.14
CA ALA A 147 10.38 32.64 11.35
C ALA A 147 11.23 31.50 10.76
N GLN A 148 10.76 30.26 10.90
CA GLN A 148 11.43 29.07 10.34
C GLN A 148 11.47 29.10 8.80
N LEU A 149 10.41 29.57 8.15
CA LEU A 149 10.35 29.73 6.69
C LEU A 149 11.31 30.82 6.19
N ALA A 150 11.39 31.94 6.91
CA ALA A 150 12.35 33.00 6.59
C ALA A 150 13.80 32.49 6.71
N ALA A 151 14.10 31.73 7.77
CA ALA A 151 15.40 31.08 7.97
C ALA A 151 15.70 30.06 6.85
N ALA A 152 14.74 29.22 6.49
CA ALA A 152 14.88 28.25 5.40
C ALA A 152 15.20 28.93 4.06
N LYS A 153 14.50 30.03 3.76
CA LYS A 153 14.75 30.82 2.55
C LYS A 153 16.13 31.46 2.56
N ALA A 154 16.57 32.01 3.70
CA ALA A 154 17.89 32.59 3.85
C ALA A 154 19.01 31.53 3.70
N ALA A 155 18.78 30.31 4.17
CA ALA A 155 19.69 29.18 4.03
C ALA A 155 19.70 28.54 2.61
N GLY A 156 18.88 29.05 1.67
CA GLY A 156 18.82 28.53 0.31
C GLY A 156 18.11 27.18 0.17
N VAL A 157 17.21 26.85 1.10
CA VAL A 157 16.42 25.63 1.06
C VAL A 157 15.52 25.63 -0.17
N THR A 158 15.48 24.51 -0.88
CA THR A 158 14.66 24.34 -2.09
C THR A 158 13.34 23.64 -1.81
N ARG A 159 13.35 22.70 -0.87
CA ARG A 159 12.19 21.87 -0.52
C ARG A 159 11.99 21.79 0.99
N LEU A 160 10.74 21.91 1.40
CA LEU A 160 10.34 21.89 2.80
C LEU A 160 9.25 20.84 3.03
N LEU A 161 9.40 20.04 4.07
CA LEU A 161 8.34 19.18 4.60
C LEU A 161 8.03 19.62 6.02
N VAL A 162 6.75 19.86 6.29
CA VAL A 162 6.29 20.27 7.62
C VAL A 162 5.26 19.26 8.11
N THR A 163 5.50 18.67 9.27
CA THR A 163 4.51 17.81 9.93
C THR A 163 3.96 18.49 11.17
N PHE A 164 2.64 18.42 11.36
CA PHE A 164 1.93 18.95 12.51
C PHE A 164 1.33 17.80 13.31
N SER A 165 1.37 17.94 14.64
CA SER A 165 0.54 17.14 15.53
C SER A 165 -0.95 17.50 15.37
N ALA A 166 -1.83 16.75 16.03
CA ALA A 166 -3.28 16.95 15.97
C ALA A 166 -3.68 18.41 16.27
N ASP A 167 -3.04 19.02 17.27
CA ASP A 167 -3.31 20.37 17.75
C ASP A 167 -2.38 21.44 17.16
N GLY A 168 -1.46 21.05 16.26
CA GLY A 168 -0.42 21.94 15.73
C GLY A 168 -0.92 23.00 14.73
N VAL A 169 -2.17 22.86 14.25
CA VAL A 169 -2.79 23.75 13.25
C VAL A 169 -4.05 24.36 13.83
N SER A 170 -4.05 25.68 14.01
CA SER A 170 -5.21 26.44 14.50
C SER A 170 -6.05 27.04 13.36
N ASP A 171 -5.40 27.48 12.28
CA ASP A 171 -6.05 28.04 11.09
C ASP A 171 -5.37 27.54 9.82
N ALA A 172 -6.03 26.61 9.12
CA ALA A 172 -5.52 26.01 7.89
C ALA A 172 -5.35 27.02 6.74
N ALA A 173 -6.23 28.02 6.63
CA ALA A 173 -6.18 29.00 5.56
C ALA A 173 -5.02 30.00 5.78
N ALA A 174 -4.83 30.46 7.02
CA ALA A 174 -3.68 31.30 7.37
C ALA A 174 -2.35 30.56 7.19
N LEU A 175 -2.32 29.27 7.51
CA LEU A 175 -1.15 28.42 7.29
C LEU A 175 -0.81 28.30 5.79
N GLU A 176 -1.81 28.02 4.95
CA GLU A 176 -1.63 27.92 3.50
C GLU A 176 -1.10 29.24 2.92
N ALA A 177 -1.67 30.38 3.33
CA ALA A 177 -1.19 31.70 2.92
C ALA A 177 0.28 31.94 3.33
N THR A 178 0.64 31.54 4.55
CA THR A 178 2.01 31.68 5.09
C THR A 178 3.01 30.82 4.30
N LEU A 179 2.65 29.57 4.00
CA LEU A 179 3.48 28.65 3.23
C LEU A 179 3.61 29.11 1.77
N ALA A 180 2.52 29.55 1.14
CA ALA A 180 2.53 30.08 -0.22
C ALA A 180 3.40 31.34 -0.35
N ALA A 181 3.35 32.24 0.63
CA ALA A 181 4.16 33.45 0.66
C ALA A 181 5.67 33.20 0.79
N SER A 182 6.08 32.03 1.31
CA SER A 182 7.50 31.69 1.45
C SER A 182 8.24 31.60 0.10
N GLY A 183 7.53 31.17 -0.96
CA GLY A 183 8.12 30.85 -2.26
C GLY A 183 8.93 29.54 -2.29
N LEU A 184 8.89 28.74 -1.22
CA LEU A 184 9.55 27.44 -1.13
C LEU A 184 8.66 26.33 -1.70
N ARG A 185 9.26 25.23 -2.19
CA ARG A 185 8.49 24.02 -2.55
C ARG A 185 8.15 23.27 -1.28
N TYR A 186 6.94 23.44 -0.77
CA TYR A 186 6.54 22.85 0.51
C TYR A 186 5.59 21.66 0.34
N THR A 187 5.55 20.79 1.35
CA THR A 187 4.47 19.84 1.60
C THR A 187 4.16 19.91 3.10
N ALA A 188 2.89 20.08 3.46
CA ALA A 188 2.45 20.12 4.84
C ALA A 188 1.50 18.96 5.14
N MET A 189 1.77 18.24 6.22
CA MET A 189 0.95 17.11 6.64
C MET A 189 0.56 17.27 8.11
N ARG A 190 -0.71 17.11 8.43
CA ARG A 190 -1.18 16.95 9.81
C ARG A 190 -1.46 15.48 10.09
N THR A 191 -1.07 15.00 11.25
CA THR A 191 -1.41 13.65 11.71
C THR A 191 -2.12 13.70 13.05
N GLY A 192 -2.97 12.71 13.32
CA GLY A 192 -3.48 12.47 14.68
C GLY A 192 -2.40 11.92 15.61
N GLU A 193 -2.84 11.33 16.72
CA GLU A 193 -1.94 10.64 17.64
C GLU A 193 -1.26 9.45 16.94
N LEU A 194 0.07 9.48 16.92
CA LEU A 194 0.90 8.43 16.33
C LEU A 194 1.10 7.29 17.32
N SER A 195 0.77 6.08 16.89
CA SER A 195 0.84 4.86 17.69
C SER A 195 1.95 3.93 17.22
N LYS A 196 2.33 2.96 18.07
CA LYS A 196 3.26 1.86 17.72
C LYS A 196 2.57 0.69 17.02
N GLN A 197 1.45 0.94 16.35
CA GLN A 197 0.70 -0.10 15.65
C GLN A 197 1.51 -0.69 14.49
N ILE A 198 1.12 -1.90 14.08
CA ILE A 198 1.72 -2.63 12.97
C ILE A 198 1.62 -1.78 11.70
N GLU A 199 2.73 -1.74 10.98
CA GLU A 199 2.84 -1.02 9.71
C GLU A 199 1.89 -1.57 8.66
N GLY A 200 1.65 -0.75 7.66
CA GLY A 200 0.98 -1.17 6.46
C GLY A 200 -0.54 -1.10 6.52
N SER A 201 -1.06 -0.28 7.42
CA SER A 201 -2.45 0.14 7.44
C SER A 201 -2.83 0.80 6.10
N ALA A 202 -4.13 0.80 5.78
CA ALA A 202 -4.62 1.61 4.66
C ALA A 202 -4.75 3.05 5.16
N LEU A 203 -4.33 4.02 4.36
CA LEU A 203 -4.31 5.43 4.73
C LEU A 203 -5.17 6.23 3.75
N ARG A 204 -5.72 7.34 4.21
CA ARG A 204 -6.45 8.29 3.37
C ARG A 204 -6.00 9.71 3.63
N ILE A 205 -6.16 10.55 2.62
CA ILE A 205 -5.90 11.99 2.65
C ILE A 205 -7.23 12.71 2.86
N ALA A 206 -7.26 13.63 3.81
CA ALA A 206 -8.37 14.54 4.04
C ALA A 206 -7.88 16.00 4.02
N ALA A 207 -8.82 16.94 4.06
CA ALA A 207 -8.52 18.36 4.22
C ALA A 207 -7.71 18.57 5.52
N LEU A 208 -6.83 19.58 5.53
CA LEU A 208 -5.91 19.78 6.64
C LEU A 208 -6.63 20.00 7.98
N ASP A 209 -7.81 20.63 7.96
CA ASP A 209 -8.65 20.93 9.11
C ASP A 209 -9.54 19.74 9.56
N ALA A 210 -9.60 18.67 8.77
CA ALA A 210 -10.44 17.51 9.06
C ALA A 210 -10.05 16.83 10.40
N PRO A 211 -11.02 16.45 11.26
CA PRO A 211 -10.74 15.81 12.55
C PRO A 211 -9.79 14.63 12.41
N THR A 212 -8.71 14.62 13.19
CA THR A 212 -7.68 13.57 13.14
C THR A 212 -7.90 12.54 14.23
N PRO A 213 -8.43 11.34 13.92
CA PRO A 213 -8.51 10.25 14.89
C PRO A 213 -7.11 9.77 15.31
N ALA A 214 -7.03 9.15 16.49
CA ALA A 214 -5.86 8.41 16.93
C ALA A 214 -5.68 7.11 16.11
N GLY A 215 -4.46 6.56 16.09
CA GLY A 215 -4.23 5.19 15.62
C GLY A 215 -3.61 5.09 14.23
N ILE A 216 -2.80 6.07 13.81
CA ILE A 216 -1.92 5.88 12.66
C ILE A 216 -0.61 5.27 13.16
N SER A 217 -0.07 4.29 12.45
CA SER A 217 1.27 3.78 12.76
C SER A 217 2.29 4.89 12.50
N ARG A 218 3.16 5.12 13.48
CA ARG A 218 4.26 6.09 13.39
C ARG A 218 5.12 5.85 12.13
N THR A 219 5.46 4.60 11.85
CA THR A 219 6.28 4.28 10.67
C THR A 219 5.56 4.61 9.37
N ASP A 220 4.27 4.28 9.27
CA ASP A 220 3.45 4.59 8.09
C ASP A 220 3.38 6.10 7.84
N ALA A 221 3.12 6.89 8.90
CA ALA A 221 3.06 8.35 8.81
C ALA A 221 4.40 8.94 8.34
N PHE A 222 5.51 8.52 8.95
CA PHE A 222 6.83 9.02 8.55
C PHE A 222 7.27 8.53 7.17
N ARG A 223 6.85 7.33 6.75
CA ARG A 223 7.09 6.86 5.38
C ARG A 223 6.37 7.77 4.38
N VAL A 224 5.08 8.05 4.58
CA VAL A 224 4.34 8.97 3.70
C VAL A 224 5.02 10.34 3.65
N ALA A 225 5.43 10.86 4.81
CA ALA A 225 6.11 12.14 4.91
C ALA A 225 7.42 12.16 4.10
N VAL A 226 8.27 11.14 4.27
CA VAL A 226 9.56 11.02 3.56
C VAL A 226 9.36 10.79 2.07
N GLU A 227 8.44 9.91 1.67
CA GLU A 227 8.19 9.66 0.25
C GLU A 227 7.60 10.89 -0.43
N ALA A 228 6.79 11.69 0.27
CA ALA A 228 6.31 12.97 -0.21
C ALA A 228 7.44 13.96 -0.54
N LEU A 229 8.66 13.84 0.04
CA LEU A 229 9.83 14.62 -0.38
C LEU A 229 10.32 14.24 -1.78
N THR A 230 10.09 13.01 -2.21
CA THR A 230 10.57 12.48 -3.50
C THR A 230 9.53 12.61 -4.62
N ILE A 231 8.27 12.88 -4.27
CA ILE A 231 7.15 12.91 -5.22
C ILE A 231 6.86 14.36 -5.59
N ASP A 232 7.01 14.73 -6.86
CA ASP A 232 6.70 16.10 -7.30
C ASP A 232 5.22 16.45 -7.14
N GLY A 233 4.32 15.48 -7.33
CA GLY A 233 2.89 15.65 -7.11
C GLY A 233 2.48 15.95 -5.67
N ALA A 234 3.41 15.90 -4.70
CA ALA A 234 3.17 16.28 -3.31
C ALA A 234 3.50 17.77 -3.02
N VAL A 235 4.17 18.46 -3.95
CA VAL A 235 4.53 19.88 -3.79
C VAL A 235 3.28 20.75 -3.80
N GLY A 236 3.20 21.68 -2.86
CA GLY A 236 2.06 22.56 -2.65
C GLY A 236 0.87 21.90 -1.97
N LYS A 237 0.99 20.66 -1.50
CA LYS A 237 -0.12 19.96 -0.84
C LYS A 237 -0.11 20.18 0.67
N LEU A 238 -1.29 20.49 1.19
CA LEU A 238 -1.61 20.51 2.61
C LEU A 238 -2.70 19.47 2.86
N PHE A 239 -2.46 18.54 3.76
CA PHE A 239 -3.45 17.50 4.04
C PHE A 239 -3.36 16.93 5.45
N ALA A 240 -4.47 16.39 5.94
CA ALA A 240 -4.48 15.51 7.08
C ALA A 240 -4.33 14.07 6.62
N LEU A 241 -3.39 13.34 7.19
CA LEU A 241 -3.26 11.90 7.00
C LEU A 241 -4.11 11.19 8.05
N LEU A 242 -5.00 10.32 7.60
CA LEU A 242 -5.95 9.61 8.44
C LEU A 242 -5.85 8.10 8.17
N PRO A 243 -6.16 7.23 9.16
CA PRO A 243 -6.38 5.84 8.86
C PRO A 243 -7.59 5.72 7.92
N ALA A 244 -7.48 4.86 6.92
CA ALA A 244 -8.65 4.39 6.21
C ALA A 244 -9.36 3.40 7.13
N ASP A 245 -10.60 3.70 7.49
CA ASP A 245 -11.43 2.78 8.25
C ASP A 245 -11.69 1.49 7.44
N LYS A 246 -12.61 0.62 7.90
CA LYS A 246 -13.13 -0.52 7.12
C LYS A 246 -13.98 -0.05 5.92
N THR A 247 -13.54 0.98 5.23
CA THR A 247 -14.15 1.59 4.06
C THR A 247 -13.63 0.95 2.79
N GLN A 248 -14.28 1.29 1.67
CA GLN A 248 -13.86 0.92 0.32
C GLN A 248 -12.39 1.28 0.04
N THR A 249 -11.87 2.38 0.61
CA THR A 249 -10.46 2.77 0.51
C THR A 249 -9.51 1.65 0.97
N SER A 250 -9.82 0.98 2.08
CA SER A 250 -9.02 -0.16 2.56
C SER A 250 -9.06 -1.36 1.60
N ALA A 251 -10.18 -1.57 0.91
CA ALA A 251 -10.32 -2.60 -0.12
C ALA A 251 -9.47 -2.24 -1.36
N VAL A 252 -9.45 -0.98 -1.79
CA VAL A 252 -8.61 -0.51 -2.90
C VAL A 252 -7.13 -0.75 -2.63
N PHE A 253 -6.62 -0.37 -1.45
CA PHE A 253 -5.22 -0.66 -1.09
C PHE A 253 -4.92 -2.15 -1.04
N ARG A 254 -5.89 -2.97 -0.58
CA ARG A 254 -5.74 -4.42 -0.59
C ARG A 254 -5.68 -4.97 -2.02
N GLU A 255 -6.53 -4.51 -2.92
CA GLU A 255 -6.50 -4.88 -4.34
C GLU A 255 -5.20 -4.46 -5.02
N MET A 256 -4.71 -3.25 -4.75
CA MET A 256 -3.41 -2.77 -5.23
C MET A 256 -2.28 -3.72 -4.79
N ARG A 257 -2.24 -4.12 -3.52
CA ARG A 257 -1.25 -5.07 -3.00
C ARG A 257 -1.36 -6.44 -3.66
N PHE A 258 -2.58 -6.95 -3.89
CA PHE A 258 -2.79 -8.19 -4.64
C PHE A 258 -2.33 -8.09 -6.10
N ALA A 259 -2.39 -6.90 -6.70
CA ALA A 259 -1.83 -6.63 -8.01
C ALA A 259 -0.30 -6.43 -8.01
N GLY A 260 0.37 -6.61 -6.87
CA GLY A 260 1.82 -6.45 -6.73
C GLY A 260 2.29 -4.99 -6.77
N VAL A 261 1.40 -4.06 -6.42
CA VAL A 261 1.76 -2.65 -6.22
C VAL A 261 2.50 -2.51 -4.90
N ASP A 262 3.67 -1.88 -4.93
CA ASP A 262 4.47 -1.67 -3.72
C ASP A 262 3.94 -0.49 -2.87
N ARG A 263 4.47 -0.36 -1.66
CA ARG A 263 4.06 0.71 -0.73
C ARG A 263 4.36 2.12 -1.24
N ARG A 264 5.44 2.30 -1.98
CA ARG A 264 5.77 3.60 -2.54
C ARG A 264 4.76 4.01 -3.61
N GLN A 265 4.36 3.05 -4.44
CA GLN A 265 3.32 3.22 -5.45
C GLN A 265 1.95 3.49 -4.82
N GLU A 266 1.64 2.88 -3.67
CA GLU A 266 0.46 3.24 -2.85
C GLU A 266 0.50 4.72 -2.42
N VAL A 267 1.64 5.22 -1.94
CA VAL A 267 1.78 6.62 -1.53
C VAL A 267 1.75 7.58 -2.72
N VAL A 268 2.38 7.23 -3.84
CA VAL A 268 2.27 7.99 -5.10
C VAL A 268 0.81 8.08 -5.53
N ALA A 269 0.09 6.96 -5.52
CA ALA A 269 -1.31 6.87 -5.86
C ALA A 269 -2.19 7.73 -4.94
N LEU A 270 -1.90 7.69 -3.63
CA LEU A 270 -2.58 8.47 -2.60
C LEU A 270 -2.32 9.98 -2.79
N LEU A 271 -1.05 10.38 -2.85
CA LEU A 271 -0.65 11.79 -2.96
C LEU A 271 -1.01 12.38 -4.32
N SER A 272 -0.98 11.62 -5.42
CA SER A 272 -1.40 12.12 -6.74
C SER A 272 -2.91 12.33 -6.86
N GLY A 273 -3.71 11.83 -5.91
CA GLY A 273 -5.17 11.85 -5.98
C GLY A 273 -5.73 10.79 -6.93
N THR A 274 -4.90 9.83 -7.37
CA THR A 274 -5.40 8.69 -8.15
C THR A 274 -6.32 7.83 -7.26
N VAL A 275 -6.02 7.70 -5.94
CA VAL A 275 -6.92 7.08 -4.96
C VAL A 275 -7.60 8.28 -4.34
N ASP A 276 -8.62 8.81 -5.01
CA ASP A 276 -9.45 9.82 -4.39
C ASP A 276 -10.30 9.15 -3.31
N SER A 277 -9.72 9.09 -2.10
CA SER A 277 -10.34 8.50 -0.92
C SER A 277 -11.70 9.15 -0.62
N ARG A 278 -11.87 10.44 -0.96
CA ARG A 278 -13.12 11.18 -0.74
C ARG A 278 -14.18 10.77 -1.76
N ALA A 279 -13.82 10.65 -3.04
CA ALA A 279 -14.74 10.16 -4.06
C ALA A 279 -15.21 8.74 -3.76
N ILE A 280 -14.28 7.85 -3.36
CA ILE A 280 -14.58 6.46 -2.98
C ILE A 280 -15.54 6.41 -1.78
N GLU A 281 -15.34 7.26 -0.77
CA GLU A 281 -16.22 7.33 0.41
C GLU A 281 -17.62 7.87 0.06
N LEU A 282 -17.71 8.89 -0.81
CA LEU A 282 -18.99 9.43 -1.27
C LEU A 282 -19.80 8.39 -2.06
N GLU A 283 -19.17 7.68 -2.99
CA GLU A 283 -19.82 6.60 -3.74
C GLU A 283 -20.30 5.47 -2.82
N ALA A 284 -19.51 5.13 -1.80
CA ALA A 284 -19.89 4.11 -0.81
C ALA A 284 -21.13 4.53 0.00
N GLU A 285 -21.19 5.78 0.44
CA GLU A 285 -22.34 6.31 1.18
C GLU A 285 -23.60 6.40 0.30
N GLU A 286 -23.46 6.78 -0.97
CA GLU A 286 -24.56 6.75 -1.93
C GLU A 286 -25.07 5.33 -2.20
N ALA A 287 -24.16 4.37 -2.35
CA ALA A 287 -24.52 2.96 -2.53
C ALA A 287 -25.31 2.42 -1.33
N LYS A 288 -24.87 2.69 -0.09
CA LYS A 288 -25.61 2.32 1.13
C LYS A 288 -27.00 2.96 1.18
N LYS A 289 -27.12 4.23 0.78
CA LYS A 289 -28.43 4.92 0.74
C LYS A 289 -29.37 4.29 -0.29
N ARG A 290 -28.85 3.88 -1.46
CA ARG A 290 -29.64 3.17 -2.49
C ARG A 290 -30.10 1.80 -2.00
N GLU A 291 -29.21 1.02 -1.39
CA GLU A 291 -29.55 -0.29 -0.82
C GLU A 291 -30.59 -0.15 0.31
N ALA A 292 -30.44 0.85 1.18
CA ALA A 292 -31.41 1.12 2.24
C ALA A 292 -32.77 1.58 1.70
N ALA A 293 -32.80 2.35 0.62
CA ALA A 293 -34.03 2.76 -0.05
C ALA A 293 -34.72 1.57 -0.73
N GLU A 294 -33.96 0.68 -1.39
CA GLU A 294 -34.49 -0.53 -2.01
C GLU A 294 -35.02 -1.53 -0.97
N ALA A 295 -34.31 -1.68 0.17
CA ALA A 295 -34.77 -2.50 1.30
C ALA A 295 -36.08 -1.95 1.91
N LYS A 296 -36.20 -0.62 2.04
CA LYS A 296 -37.45 0.03 2.50
C LYS A 296 -38.58 -0.14 1.49
N ALA A 297 -38.31 -0.04 0.19
CA ALA A 297 -39.30 -0.26 -0.86
C ALA A 297 -39.82 -1.71 -0.88
N LYS A 298 -38.96 -2.70 -0.62
CA LYS A 298 -39.35 -4.12 -0.50
C LYS A 298 -40.08 -4.46 0.80
N ALA A 299 -39.95 -3.63 1.84
CA ALA A 299 -40.57 -3.83 3.14
C ALA A 299 -41.96 -3.17 3.28
N MET A 300 -42.43 -2.38 2.31
CA MET A 300 -43.81 -1.90 2.31
C MET A 300 -44.75 -3.05 1.93
N PRO A 301 -45.73 -3.42 2.80
CA PRO A 301 -46.67 -4.48 2.48
C PRO A 301 -47.56 -4.04 1.31
N SER A 302 -47.56 -4.84 0.24
CA SER A 302 -48.45 -4.69 -0.90
C SER A 302 -49.87 -5.12 -0.50
N ASP A 303 -50.53 -4.32 0.31
CA ASP A 303 -51.93 -4.51 0.67
C ASP A 303 -52.83 -3.87 -0.38
N LYS A 304 -52.86 -4.48 -1.57
CA LYS A 304 -53.89 -4.30 -2.60
C LYS A 304 -54.06 -5.63 -3.30
N SER A 305 -55.20 -6.26 -3.05
CA SER A 305 -55.71 -7.42 -3.78
C SER A 305 -55.55 -7.23 -5.29
N LEU A 306 -54.57 -7.93 -5.86
CA LEU A 306 -54.44 -8.04 -7.30
C LEU A 306 -55.64 -8.84 -7.83
N PRO A 307 -56.27 -8.42 -8.94
CA PRO A 307 -57.33 -9.19 -9.57
C PRO A 307 -56.78 -10.58 -9.93
N ALA A 308 -57.61 -11.62 -9.81
CA ALA A 308 -57.23 -13.01 -10.04
C ALA A 308 -56.52 -13.26 -11.39
N SER A 309 -56.70 -12.39 -12.38
CA SER A 309 -55.99 -12.42 -13.67
C SER A 309 -54.48 -12.19 -13.59
N SER A 310 -53.96 -11.48 -12.58
CA SER A 310 -52.51 -11.26 -12.42
C SER A 310 -51.78 -12.44 -11.77
N GLN A 311 -52.49 -13.30 -11.02
CA GLN A 311 -51.86 -14.49 -10.42
C GLN A 311 -51.57 -15.57 -11.47
N GLU A 312 -52.47 -15.75 -12.45
CA GLU A 312 -52.25 -16.67 -13.57
C GLU A 312 -51.08 -16.23 -14.47
N GLU A 313 -50.92 -14.93 -14.70
CA GLU A 313 -49.78 -14.40 -15.47
C GLU A 313 -48.44 -14.59 -14.74
N ILE A 314 -48.43 -14.43 -13.41
CA ILE A 314 -47.24 -14.66 -12.58
C ILE A 314 -46.89 -16.15 -12.56
N GLU A 315 -47.87 -17.04 -12.39
CA GLU A 315 -47.65 -18.48 -12.44
C GLU A 315 -47.18 -18.94 -13.84
N ALA A 316 -47.74 -18.36 -14.91
CA ALA A 316 -47.27 -18.60 -16.27
C ALA A 316 -45.82 -18.12 -16.48
N ALA A 317 -45.43 -16.98 -15.88
CA ALA A 317 -44.06 -16.48 -15.92
C ALA A 317 -43.08 -17.39 -15.13
N PHE A 318 -43.51 -17.94 -13.98
CA PHE A 318 -42.73 -18.92 -13.22
C PHE A 318 -42.62 -20.27 -13.92
N ALA A 319 -43.67 -20.73 -14.60
CA ALA A 319 -43.62 -21.93 -15.43
C ALA A 319 -42.64 -21.76 -16.60
N ARG A 320 -42.64 -20.59 -17.27
CA ARG A 320 -41.70 -20.28 -18.36
C ARG A 320 -40.25 -20.21 -17.89
N THR A 321 -39.98 -19.61 -16.73
CA THR A 321 -38.62 -19.55 -16.16
C THR A 321 -38.13 -20.93 -15.72
N ARG A 322 -38.98 -21.76 -15.11
CA ARG A 322 -38.64 -23.15 -14.79
C ARG A 322 -38.37 -24.00 -16.03
N ALA A 323 -39.15 -23.85 -17.10
CA ALA A 323 -38.92 -24.54 -18.36
C ALA A 323 -37.58 -24.12 -18.99
N ARG A 324 -37.25 -22.81 -18.97
CA ARG A 324 -35.97 -22.30 -19.47
C ARG A 324 -34.78 -22.78 -18.64
N ALA A 325 -34.94 -22.86 -17.31
CA ALA A 325 -33.89 -23.37 -16.43
C ALA A 325 -33.61 -24.86 -16.67
N LYS A 326 -34.65 -25.67 -16.89
CA LYS A 326 -34.48 -27.09 -17.24
C LYS A 326 -33.76 -27.27 -18.57
N PHE A 327 -34.15 -26.49 -19.59
CA PHE A 327 -33.50 -26.53 -20.90
C PHE A 327 -32.00 -26.18 -20.82
N LEU A 328 -31.64 -25.12 -20.07
CA LEU A 328 -30.24 -24.74 -19.87
C LEU A 328 -29.45 -25.80 -19.09
N ALA A 329 -30.05 -26.43 -18.08
CA ALA A 329 -29.40 -27.49 -17.33
C ALA A 329 -29.13 -28.74 -18.20
N GLU A 330 -30.06 -29.09 -19.09
CA GLU A 330 -29.87 -30.18 -20.07
C GLU A 330 -28.78 -29.83 -21.10
N GLU A 331 -28.72 -28.58 -21.56
CA GLU A 331 -27.66 -28.10 -22.48
C GLU A 331 -26.27 -28.13 -21.83
N GLU A 332 -26.16 -27.71 -20.57
CA GLU A 332 -24.90 -27.77 -19.80
C GLU A 332 -24.44 -29.20 -19.55
N ALA A 333 -25.37 -30.11 -19.22
CA ALA A 333 -25.06 -31.53 -19.04
C ALA A 333 -24.56 -32.17 -20.35
N ALA A 334 -25.20 -31.87 -21.49
CA ALA A 334 -24.74 -32.34 -22.80
C ALA A 334 -23.35 -31.79 -23.15
N ARG A 335 -23.07 -30.53 -22.81
CA ARG A 335 -21.76 -29.92 -23.03
C ARG A 335 -20.67 -30.55 -22.16
N GLN A 336 -20.97 -30.88 -20.90
CA GLN A 336 -20.04 -31.56 -20.00
C GLN A 336 -19.71 -32.97 -20.51
N ALA A 337 -20.71 -33.74 -20.96
CA ALA A 337 -20.50 -35.04 -21.56
C ALA A 337 -19.58 -34.98 -22.80
N ALA A 338 -19.76 -33.98 -23.68
CA ALA A 338 -18.90 -33.78 -24.84
C ALA A 338 -17.45 -33.38 -24.47
N ILE A 339 -17.25 -32.69 -23.34
CA ILE A 339 -15.91 -32.36 -22.84
C ILE A 339 -15.22 -33.62 -22.28
N GLU A 340 -15.95 -34.46 -21.55
CA GLU A 340 -15.43 -35.72 -21.01
C GLU A 340 -15.06 -36.72 -22.09
N GLU A 341 -15.85 -36.83 -23.16
CA GLU A 341 -15.53 -37.64 -24.33
C GLU A 341 -14.22 -37.18 -24.99
N LYS A 342 -14.06 -35.87 -25.23
CA LYS A 342 -12.81 -35.31 -25.78
C LYS A 342 -11.61 -35.52 -24.84
N ARG A 343 -11.81 -35.52 -23.52
CA ARG A 343 -10.75 -35.84 -22.55
C ARG A 343 -10.36 -37.33 -22.63
N ALA A 344 -11.33 -38.22 -22.78
CA ALA A 344 -11.07 -39.65 -22.94
C ALA A 344 -10.30 -39.94 -24.24
N GLU A 345 -10.62 -39.28 -25.35
CA GLU A 345 -9.86 -39.38 -26.61
C GLU A 345 -8.43 -38.84 -26.48
N ARG A 346 -8.25 -37.70 -25.80
CA ARG A 346 -6.92 -37.16 -25.52
C ARG A 346 -6.07 -38.10 -24.66
N MET A 347 -6.66 -38.75 -23.65
CA MET A 347 -5.93 -39.74 -22.86
C MET A 347 -5.52 -40.97 -23.68
N LYS A 348 -6.38 -41.45 -24.59
CA LYS A 348 -6.05 -42.56 -25.51
C LYS A 348 -4.93 -42.20 -26.49
N THR A 349 -4.94 -40.98 -27.03
CA THR A 349 -3.89 -40.52 -27.95
C THR A 349 -2.57 -40.29 -27.22
N GLN A 350 -2.61 -39.72 -26.02
CA GLN A 350 -1.42 -39.54 -25.19
C GLN A 350 -0.79 -40.89 -24.82
N SER A 351 -1.58 -41.89 -24.42
CA SER A 351 -1.05 -43.22 -24.09
C SER A 351 -0.40 -43.92 -25.28
N MET A 352 -0.93 -43.73 -26.50
CA MET A 352 -0.28 -44.23 -27.73
C MET A 352 1.04 -43.53 -28.03
N ILE A 353 1.13 -42.20 -27.79
CA ILE A 353 2.38 -41.45 -27.95
C ILE A 353 3.42 -41.93 -26.94
N ASP A 354 3.04 -42.05 -25.67
CA ASP A 354 3.94 -42.47 -24.60
C ASP A 354 4.46 -43.90 -24.84
N ALA A 355 3.61 -44.82 -25.30
CA ALA A 355 4.01 -46.17 -25.70
C ALA A 355 5.03 -46.17 -26.84
N ARG A 356 4.85 -45.30 -27.85
CA ARG A 356 5.78 -45.17 -28.99
C ARG A 356 7.12 -44.57 -28.57
N ILE A 357 7.12 -43.60 -27.64
CA ILE A 357 8.35 -43.05 -27.06
C ILE A 357 9.11 -44.14 -26.29
N ALA A 358 8.41 -44.95 -25.49
CA ALA A 358 9.01 -46.06 -24.77
C ALA A 358 9.63 -47.12 -25.70
N GLU A 359 8.98 -47.41 -26.83
CA GLU A 359 9.51 -48.33 -27.85
C GLU A 359 10.80 -47.79 -28.50
N VAL A 360 10.82 -46.51 -28.87
CA VAL A 360 12.02 -45.85 -29.44
C VAL A 360 13.18 -45.81 -28.43
N ALA A 361 12.89 -45.55 -27.15
CA ALA A 361 13.88 -45.58 -26.09
C ALA A 361 14.48 -46.98 -25.91
N LYS A 362 13.65 -48.04 -25.98
CA LYS A 362 14.10 -49.43 -25.89
C LYS A 362 14.93 -49.84 -27.12
N ALA A 363 14.58 -49.39 -28.31
CA ALA A 363 15.35 -49.62 -29.54
C ALA A 363 16.74 -48.95 -29.48
N LYS A 364 16.86 -47.75 -28.91
CA LYS A 364 18.15 -47.08 -28.68
C LYS A 364 19.00 -47.78 -27.60
N ALA A 365 18.38 -48.33 -26.56
CA ALA A 365 19.10 -49.05 -25.51
C ALA A 365 19.60 -50.45 -25.93
N GLY A 366 19.00 -51.06 -26.97
CA GLY A 366 19.43 -52.35 -27.52
C GLY A 366 20.50 -52.28 -28.63
N GLY A 367 20.79 -51.09 -29.14
CA GLY A 367 21.81 -50.86 -30.18
C GLY A 367 23.22 -50.69 -29.62
N GLY A 368 23.74 -51.74 -28.98
CA GLY A 368 25.15 -51.83 -28.62
C GLY A 368 26.00 -52.30 -29.79
N GLY A 369 27.16 -51.66 -30.01
CA GLY A 369 28.28 -52.25 -30.76
C GLY A 369 28.77 -51.42 -31.95
N GLY A 370 29.67 -50.48 -31.68
CA GLY A 370 30.37 -49.74 -32.72
C GLY A 370 31.38 -48.74 -32.18
N ALA A 371 32.17 -49.13 -31.18
CA ALA A 371 33.34 -48.36 -30.76
C ALA A 371 34.38 -48.38 -31.89
N ARG A 372 34.52 -47.25 -32.59
CA ARG A 372 35.75 -46.93 -33.32
C ARG A 372 36.54 -45.96 -32.46
N GLU A 373 37.53 -46.53 -31.82
CA GLU A 373 38.71 -45.88 -31.29
C GLU A 373 39.37 -45.07 -32.41
N MET A 374 39.34 -43.73 -32.30
CA MET A 374 40.20 -42.85 -33.06
C MET A 374 41.08 -42.10 -32.07
N THR A 375 42.36 -42.38 -32.24
CA THR A 375 43.53 -41.89 -31.54
C THR A 375 43.71 -40.38 -31.67
N ASP A 376 44.38 -39.84 -30.66
CA ASP A 376 45.02 -38.54 -30.60
C ASP A 376 45.80 -38.21 -31.89
N ASP A 377 45.71 -36.96 -32.37
CA ASP A 377 46.88 -36.17 -32.78
C ASP A 377 46.52 -34.71 -33.16
N GLU A 378 47.27 -33.80 -32.53
CA GLU A 378 47.71 -32.46 -32.94
C GLU A 378 46.75 -31.29 -33.28
N ASP A 379 46.93 -30.22 -32.48
CA ASP A 379 46.73 -28.76 -32.68
C ASP A 379 47.22 -28.25 -34.08
N PRO A 380 47.09 -26.97 -34.55
CA PRO A 380 46.34 -25.80 -34.08
C PRO A 380 45.59 -25.02 -35.19
N ARG A 381 44.77 -24.03 -34.76
CA ARG A 381 44.36 -22.75 -35.43
C ARG A 381 42.84 -22.55 -35.47
N GLY A 382 42.39 -21.42 -34.91
CA GLY A 382 41.01 -20.91 -34.99
C GLY A 382 40.55 -20.59 -36.43
N PRO A 383 39.34 -20.04 -36.65
CA PRO A 383 38.86 -18.85 -35.94
C PRO A 383 37.32 -18.77 -35.73
N GLN A 384 36.92 -17.63 -35.13
CA GLN A 384 35.61 -16.96 -35.23
C GLN A 384 34.42 -17.50 -34.43
N LYS A 385 34.12 -16.77 -33.36
CA LYS A 385 32.78 -16.59 -32.78
C LYS A 385 31.84 -15.92 -33.79
N PRO A 386 30.66 -16.50 -34.09
CA PRO A 386 29.48 -15.71 -34.32
C PRO A 386 28.67 -15.59 -33.02
N LYS A 387 28.37 -14.35 -32.67
CA LYS A 387 27.31 -13.96 -31.72
C LYS A 387 26.00 -14.61 -32.13
N ALA A 388 25.27 -15.22 -31.19
CA ALA A 388 23.80 -15.20 -31.20
C ALA A 388 23.22 -15.75 -29.88
N GLN A 389 22.55 -14.85 -29.17
CA GLN A 389 21.26 -15.10 -28.51
C GLN A 389 21.24 -15.95 -27.23
N GLU A 390 21.57 -15.30 -26.10
CA GLU A 390 20.91 -15.58 -24.82
C GLU A 390 19.41 -15.37 -24.96
N ARG A 391 18.66 -16.47 -25.05
CA ARG A 391 17.30 -16.60 -24.52
C ARG A 391 17.20 -17.99 -23.91
N GLY A 392 17.09 -18.01 -22.58
CA GLY A 392 16.99 -19.23 -21.81
C GLY A 392 16.45 -18.88 -20.44
N ASP A 393 15.16 -18.56 -20.40
CA ASP A 393 14.35 -18.53 -19.19
C ASP A 393 14.46 -19.89 -18.49
N GLY A 394 15.13 -19.91 -17.33
CA GLY A 394 15.24 -21.08 -16.48
C GLY A 394 14.13 -21.08 -15.44
N ASP A 395 12.99 -21.68 -15.79
CA ASP A 395 11.98 -22.11 -14.83
C ASP A 395 12.47 -23.39 -14.14
N GLY A 396 13.12 -23.20 -12.99
CA GLY A 396 13.53 -24.27 -12.09
C GLY A 396 12.40 -24.68 -11.15
N GLU A 397 11.52 -25.57 -11.58
CA GLU A 397 10.70 -26.39 -10.69
C GLU A 397 11.54 -27.58 -10.19
N GLY A 398 12.02 -27.48 -8.94
CA GLY A 398 12.68 -28.57 -8.23
C GLY A 398 11.88 -28.98 -7.00
N LYS A 399 11.07 -30.02 -7.14
CA LYS A 399 10.54 -30.83 -6.03
C LYS A 399 11.69 -31.56 -5.33
N GLY A 400 11.59 -31.72 -4.02
CA GLY A 400 12.50 -32.55 -3.24
C GLY A 400 11.99 -32.76 -1.82
N ASP A 401 11.18 -33.81 -1.66
CA ASP A 401 10.70 -34.39 -0.41
C ASP A 401 11.85 -34.77 0.54
N GLY A 402 11.59 -34.75 1.85
CA GLY A 402 12.57 -35.10 2.88
C GLY A 402 11.98 -35.21 4.29
N ASP A 403 11.13 -36.21 4.46
CA ASP A 403 10.78 -36.96 5.67
C ASP A 403 11.52 -36.67 7.00
N ASP A 404 10.70 -36.36 8.01
CA ASP A 404 10.40 -37.25 9.15
C ASP A 404 11.40 -37.42 10.32
N LYS A 405 10.81 -37.39 11.53
CA LYS A 405 11.28 -37.86 12.86
C LYS A 405 12.29 -37.04 13.68
N LYS A 406 11.75 -36.38 14.72
CA LYS A 406 12.17 -36.63 16.10
C LYS A 406 11.09 -36.23 17.13
N PRO A 407 10.59 -37.15 17.97
CA PRO A 407 9.80 -36.80 19.14
C PRO A 407 10.67 -36.72 20.41
N GLY A 408 10.25 -35.87 21.34
CA GLY A 408 10.23 -36.19 22.76
C GLY A 408 11.53 -36.07 23.58
N GLY A 409 11.56 -35.06 24.44
CA GLY A 409 12.40 -34.95 25.64
C GLY A 409 12.29 -33.50 26.13
N GLY A 410 11.78 -33.16 27.30
CA GLY A 410 11.61 -33.90 28.56
C GLY A 410 12.20 -33.03 29.66
N ASP A 411 11.37 -32.63 30.64
CA ASP A 411 11.69 -32.03 31.96
C ASP A 411 12.55 -30.74 31.97
N ASP A 412 12.27 -29.70 32.75
CA ASP A 412 12.25 -29.70 34.20
C ASP A 412 11.24 -28.69 34.77
N GLY A 413 10.23 -29.21 35.47
CA GLY A 413 9.44 -28.46 36.43
C GLY A 413 10.09 -28.52 37.82
N GLY A 414 10.47 -27.37 38.37
CA GLY A 414 10.77 -27.17 39.79
C GLY A 414 10.44 -25.71 40.13
N SER A 415 9.35 -25.40 40.82
CA SER A 415 9.08 -25.60 42.26
C SER A 415 10.01 -24.80 43.17
N SER A 416 9.56 -23.60 43.54
CA SER A 416 9.69 -22.96 44.85
C SER A 416 8.88 -21.66 44.80
N GLY A 417 7.89 -21.36 45.64
CA GLY A 417 7.72 -21.76 47.03
C GLY A 417 7.74 -20.52 47.92
N GLY A 418 6.61 -19.79 47.96
CA GLY A 418 6.16 -18.91 49.06
C GLY A 418 6.81 -17.52 49.24
N PRO A 419 6.36 -16.71 50.22
CA PRO A 419 5.02 -16.61 50.81
C PRO A 419 4.50 -15.15 50.94
N ASP A 420 3.23 -15.04 51.32
CA ASP A 420 2.57 -13.88 51.92
C ASP A 420 3.42 -13.10 52.96
N LYS A 421 3.32 -11.76 52.92
CA LYS A 421 3.29 -10.80 54.04
C LYS A 421 2.86 -9.43 53.47
N LYS A 422 1.66 -8.94 53.74
CA LYS A 422 1.22 -8.19 54.93
C LYS A 422 1.88 -6.81 55.11
N ASP A 423 0.99 -5.86 55.43
CA ASP A 423 1.20 -4.56 56.07
C ASP A 423 1.80 -3.50 55.12
N GLY A 424 1.19 -2.35 54.88
CA GLY A 424 0.55 -1.44 55.82
C GLY A 424 1.26 -0.10 55.66
N GLY A 425 0.56 0.96 55.27
CA GLY A 425 1.21 2.23 54.94
C GLY A 425 0.23 3.34 54.62
N ASN A 426 -0.51 3.77 55.64
CA ASN A 426 -1.11 5.10 55.74
C ASN A 426 -0.10 6.17 55.30
N ASN A 427 -0.55 7.13 54.48
CA ASN A 427 0.02 8.47 54.56
C ASN A 427 -1.10 9.50 54.40
N ASP A 428 -1.83 9.68 55.49
CA ASP A 428 -2.49 10.94 55.82
C ASP A 428 -1.43 11.99 56.15
N GLY A 429 -1.61 13.22 55.67
CA GLY A 429 -1.18 14.39 56.42
C GLY A 429 -0.40 15.46 55.67
N GLY A 430 -0.97 16.67 55.68
CA GLY A 430 -0.27 17.95 55.56
C GLY A 430 -0.43 18.58 54.18
N GLY A 431 -1.25 19.61 53.97
CA GLY A 431 -1.43 20.79 54.82
C GLY A 431 -0.61 21.93 54.22
N GLY A 432 -1.27 22.87 53.56
CA GLY A 432 -0.60 24.00 52.89
C GLY A 432 -1.58 25.01 52.35
N ALA A 433 -2.30 25.69 53.26
CA ALA A 433 -2.99 26.93 52.97
C ALA A 433 -1.98 28.05 52.72
N GLY A 434 -2.30 28.99 51.82
CA GLY A 434 -1.67 30.29 51.83
C GLY A 434 -1.69 31.04 50.50
N GLY A 435 -2.43 32.15 50.47
CA GLY A 435 -1.99 33.32 49.72
C GLY A 435 -2.86 33.78 48.56
N VAL A 436 -4.01 34.35 48.89
CA VAL A 436 -4.66 35.39 48.08
C VAL A 436 -3.86 36.68 48.25
N ALA A 437 -3.40 37.29 47.15
CA ALA A 437 -3.04 38.71 47.12
C ALA A 437 -3.24 39.26 45.71
N THR A 438 -4.34 40.00 45.59
CA THR A 438 -4.69 40.98 44.56
C THR A 438 -3.66 42.11 44.52
N VAL A 439 -3.22 42.51 43.32
CA VAL A 439 -3.35 43.88 42.75
C VAL A 439 -3.48 43.73 41.24
#